data_AF-A0A954G7P8-F1
#
_entry.id   AF-A0A954G7P8-F1
#
_cell.length_a   1.000
_cell.length_b   1.000
_cell.length_c   1.000
_cell.angle_alpha   90.00
_cell.angle_beta   90.00
_cell.angle_gamma   90.00
#
_symmetry.space_group_name_H-M   'P 1'
#
loop_
_entity.id
_entity.type
_entity.pdbx_description
1 polymer ?
#
loop_
_entity_poly.entity_id
_entity_poly.type
_entity_poly.pdbx_seq_one_letter_code
_entity_poly.pdbx_strand_id
1 'polypeptide(L)' 'MAKKKLKALVIVESPAKAKKIGSYLGSDYRVLASMGHVRDLPAKASDVPS' A
#
# COMPACT_ATOMS: atom_id res chain seq x y z
N MET A 1 -10.39 17.88 -25.18
CA MET A 1 -9.32 17.19 -24.42
C MET A 1 -9.90 16.71 -23.10
N ALA A 2 -10.09 15.41 -22.89
CA ALA A 2 -10.62 14.89 -21.61
C ALA A 2 -9.53 14.97 -20.53
N LYS A 3 -9.83 15.59 -19.38
CA LYS A 3 -8.93 15.61 -18.22
C LYS A 3 -8.71 14.17 -17.74
N LYS A 4 -7.46 13.73 -17.67
CA LYS A 4 -7.08 12.43 -17.09
C LYS A 4 -7.48 12.43 -15.62
N LYS A 5 -8.48 11.64 -15.25
CA LYS A 5 -8.92 11.47 -13.86
C LYS A 5 -7.78 10.82 -13.08
N LEU A 6 -7.28 11.51 -12.05
CA LEU A 6 -6.23 10.98 -11.19
C LEU A 6 -6.81 9.83 -10.36
N LYS A 7 -6.19 8.66 -10.45
CA LYS A 7 -6.59 7.51 -9.64
C LYS A 7 -6.09 7.70 -8.21
N ALA A 8 -6.99 7.63 -7.24
CA ALA A 8 -6.60 7.72 -5.83
C ALA A 8 -5.85 6.44 -5.42
N LEU A 9 -4.76 6.58 -4.65
CA LEU A 9 -4.00 5.46 -4.11
C LEU A 9 -4.55 5.10 -2.73
N VAL A 10 -4.86 3.82 -2.53
CA VAL A 10 -5.29 3.25 -1.24
C VAL A 10 -4.29 2.16 -0.86
N ILE A 11 -3.73 2.25 0.34
CA ILE A 11 -2.79 1.26 0.87
C ILE A 11 -3.45 0.51 2.01
N VAL A 12 -3.35 -0.82 2.00
CA VAL A 12 -3.91 -1.73 3.00
C VAL A 12 -2.83 -2.70 3.49
N GLU A 13 -3.05 -3.42 4.58
CA GLU A 13 -1.98 -4.23 5.18
C GLU A 13 -1.74 -5.58 4.46
N SER A 14 -2.75 -6.15 3.80
CA SER A 14 -2.66 -7.51 3.23
C SER A 14 -3.16 -7.62 1.78
N PRO A 15 -2.60 -8.55 0.99
CA PRO A 15 -3.03 -8.74 -0.40
C PRO A 15 -4.51 -9.14 -0.53
N ALA A 16 -5.02 -9.95 0.42
CA ALA A 16 -6.41 -10.37 0.44
C ALA A 16 -7.37 -9.18 0.61
N LYS A 17 -7.03 -8.23 1.49
CA LYS A 17 -7.80 -6.99 1.65
C LYS A 17 -7.72 -6.11 0.40
N ALA A 18 -6.54 -6.02 -0.24
CA ALA A 18 -6.37 -5.23 -1.46
C ALA A 18 -7.29 -5.75 -2.58
N LYS A 19 -7.37 -7.07 -2.77
CA LYS A 19 -8.27 -7.70 -3.73
C LYS A 19 -9.74 -7.41 -3.43
N LYS A 20 -10.16 -7.55 -2.16
CA LYS A 20 -11.55 -7.34 -1.74
C LYS A 20 -11.97 -5.88 -1.87
N ILE A 21 -11.18 -4.94 -1.35
CA ILE A 21 -11.47 -3.50 -1.41
C ILE A 21 -11.41 -2.99 -2.86
N GLY A 22 -10.46 -3.47 -3.66
CA GLY A 22 -10.37 -3.14 -5.09
C GLY A 22 -11.66 -3.48 -5.85
N SER A 23 -12.30 -4.61 -5.54
CA SER A 23 -13.58 -4.98 -6.17
C SER A 23 -14.75 -4.04 -5.82
N TYR A 24 -14.70 -3.37 -4.66
CA TYR A 24 -15.73 -2.43 -4.24
C TYR A 24 -15.51 -1.01 -4.78
N LEU A 25 -14.26 -0.56 -4.87
CA LEU A 25 -13.94 0.82 -5.25
C LEU A 25 -13.86 1.05 -6.77
N GLY A 26 -13.58 0.00 -7.55
CA GLY A 26 -13.51 0.08 -9.00
C GLY A 26 -12.27 0.79 -9.55
N SER A 27 -12.31 1.15 -10.83
CA SER A 27 -11.14 1.53 -11.64
C SER A 27 -10.57 2.92 -11.36
N ASP A 28 -11.30 3.74 -10.60
CA ASP A 28 -10.90 5.07 -10.13
C ASP A 28 -9.87 5.01 -8.99
N TYR A 29 -9.66 3.83 -8.40
CA TYR A 29 -8.73 3.62 -7.30
C TYR A 29 -7.63 2.63 -7.68
N ARG A 30 -6.42 2.88 -7.17
CA ARG A 30 -5.32 1.91 -7.16
C ARG A 30 -5.15 1.41 -5.73
N VAL A 31 -5.42 0.14 -5.50
CA VAL A 31 -5.30 -0.47 -4.16
C VAL A 31 -4.05 -1.34 -4.10
N LEU A 32 -3.16 -1.10 -3.15
CA LEU A 32 -1.91 -1.86 -2.95
C LEU A 32 -1.79 -2.33 -1.50
N ALA A 33 -1.12 -3.46 -1.29
CA ALA A 33 -0.84 -3.97 0.05
C ALA A 33 0.57 -3.56 0.52
N SER A 34 0.72 -3.18 1.78
CA SER A 34 2.00 -2.86 2.42
C SER A 34 2.80 -4.11 2.82
N MET A 35 2.16 -5.28 2.82
CA MET A 35 2.72 -6.55 3.29
C MET A 35 3.15 -6.49 4.76
N GLY A 36 2.42 -5.74 5.59
CA GLY A 36 2.74 -5.52 7.00
C GLY A 36 3.54 -4.23 7.23
N HIS A 37 4.42 -4.25 8.23
CA HIS A 37 5.25 -3.11 8.61
C HIS A 37 6.32 -2.84 7.55
N VAL A 38 6.40 -1.60 7.06
CA VAL A 38 7.39 -1.19 6.04
C VAL A 38 8.72 -0.78 6.68
N ARG A 39 8.68 -0.34 7.94
CA ARG A 39 9.85 0.03 8.73
C ARG A 39 9.65 -0.43 10.16
N ASP A 40 10.75 -0.83 10.76
CA ASP A 40 10.85 -1.11 12.18
C ASP A 40 12.18 -0.56 12.70
N LEU A 41 12.30 -0.46 14.01
CA LEU A 41 13.57 -0.15 14.65
C LEU A 41 14.54 -1.33 14.48
N PRO A 42 15.85 -1.06 14.51
CA PRO A 42 16.87 -2.11 14.57
C PRO A 42 16.56 -3.06 15.73
N ALA A 43 16.47 -4.37 15.45
CA ALA A 43 16.14 -5.36 16.47
C ALA A 43 17.29 -5.58 17.46
N LYS A 44 18.53 -5.31 17.02
CA LYS A 44 19.76 -5.41 17.80
C LYS A 44 20.67 -4.22 17.51
N ALA A 45 21.58 -3.95 18.44
CA ALA A 45 22.60 -2.90 18.26
C ALA A 45 23.49 -3.14 17.03
N SER A 46 23.73 -4.40 16.64
CA SER A 46 24.45 -4.77 15.42
C SER A 46 23.77 -4.35 14.12
N ASP A 47 22.48 -4.06 14.18
CA ASP A 47 21.66 -3.74 13.00
C ASP A 47 21.64 -2.22 12.72
N VAL A 48 22.24 -1.41 13.61
CA VAL A 48 22.43 0.03 13.42
C VAL A 48 23.69 0.25 12.58
N PRO A 49 23.61 0.92 11.41
CA PRO A 49 24.80 1.30 10.64
C PRO A 49 25.68 2.25 11.45
N SER A 50 26.99 1.97 11.48
CA SER A 50 28.02 2.80 12.11
C SER A 50 28.21 4.15 11.42
#